data_AF-A0A8B9KS82-F1
#
_entry.id   AF-A0A8B9KS82-F1
#
_cell.length_a   1.000
_cell.length_b   1.000
_cell.length_c   1.000
_cell.angle_alpha   90.00
_cell.angle_beta   90.00
_cell.angle_gamma   90.00
#
_symmetry.space_group_name_H-M   'P 1'
#
loop_
_entity.id
_entity.type
_entity.pdbx_description
1 polymer ?
#
loop_
_entity_poly.entity_id
_entity_poly.type
_entity_poly.pdbx_seq_one_letter_code
_entity_poly.pdbx_strand_id
1 'polypeptide(L)'
;MSLRESPFPNGFAEALHTLGWGLVFPCFWLLDRLIAVCISTSLERNRRREEECYLHPLKVFFGFLLFLLLFIVSTPFAFLGFLFWAPLQLARRPFSYRHQVTTVEMENRNVGWEESGRVTFGFVTANVCLLPDGLARFNNLGHSQNRAMAIGQSIIQGVSRPHIRILIDSPSSCGTLSPSISLLPQSGSMSYGATDAQVQGGTDEQTVEDVLDGELPKASNTGGANANANTSVHTAGSQQQPATWNSNQNSNQQGSRGRRNPPRALRTLGKAGDSPLDVSTLFPANVDIVCLEEVFDKRAAAKLTEALGSVFGHILYDVGVYACQPCGTCSSFKFFNSGLFLASRFPVLDAQYHCFPNGRGEDALAAKGLLSVKVQIGLDKGERRMVGYFNCTHLHAPEEDGAIRCEQLDMVTQWISEFQTTTRQQDDLVVFDVLCGDFNFDNCSPDDRLEQNHCLFNDYRDPCRAGPGKEKPWVIGTLLQQPTLYDENVKTPDNLQRTLEDEELRKVYLAPPVSQGSAALVYPEAGEPWVGRRIDYLLYRESTLTDHCRTEVEEFTYVTQLAGLTDHIPVGLRLNVTL
;
A
#
# COMPACT_ATOMS: atom_id res chain seq x y z
N MET A 1 9.56 -1.41 24.34
CA MET A 1 10.36 -0.26 24.86
C MET A 1 9.46 0.95 25.02
N SER A 2 9.78 1.91 25.92
CA SER A 2 8.98 3.14 26.04
C SER A 2 8.97 3.93 24.73
N LEU A 3 7.78 4.17 24.19
CA LEU A 3 7.59 5.02 23.01
C LEU A 3 8.03 6.46 23.32
N ARG A 4 8.75 7.09 22.37
CA ARG A 4 9.28 8.45 22.49
C ARG A 4 9.33 9.08 21.11
N GLU A 5 8.92 10.35 21.03
CA GLU A 5 8.74 11.01 19.73
C GLU A 5 10.08 11.37 19.08
N SER A 6 10.97 12.02 19.83
CA SER A 6 12.36 12.24 19.38
C SER A 6 13.14 10.91 19.31
N PRO A 7 13.97 10.70 18.27
CA PRO A 7 14.89 9.56 18.22
C PRO A 7 16.10 9.70 19.17
N PHE A 8 16.26 10.81 19.91
CA PHE A 8 17.42 11.07 20.78
C PHE A 8 17.05 11.25 22.27
N PRO A 9 17.98 10.99 23.20
CA PRO A 9 17.72 11.07 24.64
C PRO A 9 17.50 12.50 25.14
N ASN A 10 18.00 13.51 24.43
CA ASN A 10 17.84 14.93 24.77
C ASN A 10 18.02 15.81 23.52
N GLY A 11 17.53 17.05 23.59
CA GLY A 11 17.57 18.01 22.47
C GLY A 11 18.98 18.50 22.08
N PHE A 12 20.01 18.32 22.92
CA PHE A 12 21.39 18.65 22.56
C PHE A 12 21.97 17.61 21.59
N ALA A 13 21.76 16.33 21.87
CA ALA A 13 22.12 15.24 20.95
C ALA A 13 21.35 15.35 19.62
N GLU A 14 20.07 15.75 19.68
CA GLU A 14 19.24 16.02 18.49
C GLU A 14 19.78 17.21 17.69
N ALA A 15 20.08 18.35 18.32
CA ALA A 15 20.64 19.51 17.64
C ALA A 15 22.02 19.23 17.00
N LEU A 16 22.88 18.44 17.67
CA LEU A 16 24.17 18.03 17.12
C LEU A 16 24.00 17.02 15.96
N HIS A 17 22.97 16.17 16.00
CA HIS A 17 22.61 15.31 14.87
C HIS A 17 22.12 16.12 13.68
N THR A 18 21.26 17.12 13.90
CA THR A 18 20.79 18.05 12.86
C THR A 18 21.94 18.85 12.25
N LEU A 19 22.91 19.30 13.05
CA LEU A 19 24.12 19.97 12.56
C LEU A 19 25.01 19.03 11.73
N GLY A 20 25.29 17.84 12.23
CA GLY A 20 26.08 16.81 11.53
C GLY A 20 25.43 16.41 10.20
N TRP A 21 24.12 16.16 10.20
CA TRP A 21 23.37 15.86 8.98
C TRP A 21 23.27 17.07 8.03
N GLY A 22 23.15 18.29 8.53
CA GLY A 22 23.19 19.51 7.71
C GLY A 22 24.50 19.70 6.95
N LEU A 23 25.61 19.18 7.48
CA LEU A 23 26.92 19.14 6.82
C LEU A 23 27.08 17.96 5.84
N VAL A 24 26.50 16.78 6.16
CA VAL A 24 26.52 15.58 5.29
C VAL A 24 25.59 15.70 4.08
N PHE A 25 24.38 16.20 4.31
CA PHE A 25 23.26 16.15 3.37
C PHE A 25 23.54 16.79 2.00
N PRO A 26 24.25 17.94 1.88
CA PRO A 26 24.59 18.50 0.57
C PRO A 26 25.40 17.53 -0.29
N CYS A 27 26.40 16.86 0.28
CA CYS A 27 27.24 15.89 -0.43
C CYS A 27 26.45 14.64 -0.81
N PHE A 28 25.65 14.10 0.11
CA PHE A 28 24.74 12.98 -0.15
C PHE A 28 23.75 13.30 -1.28
N TRP A 29 23.13 14.49 -1.27
CA TRP A 29 22.20 14.89 -2.32
C TRP A 29 22.90 15.12 -3.68
N LEU A 30 24.12 15.64 -3.69
CA LEU A 30 24.91 15.81 -4.91
C LEU A 30 25.31 14.46 -5.53
N LEU A 31 25.63 13.45 -4.70
CA LEU A 31 25.85 12.08 -5.16
C LEU A 31 24.55 11.45 -5.71
N ASP A 32 23.43 11.61 -5.01
CA ASP A 32 22.09 11.22 -5.47
C ASP A 32 21.73 11.86 -6.84
N ARG A 33 22.05 13.16 -7.03
CA ARG A 33 21.91 13.84 -8.34
C ARG A 33 22.88 13.32 -9.41
N LEU A 34 24.12 13.01 -9.03
CA LEU A 34 25.15 12.50 -9.93
C LEU A 34 24.79 11.12 -10.50
N ILE A 35 24.21 10.25 -9.68
CA ILE A 35 23.66 8.96 -10.13
C ILE A 35 22.39 9.20 -10.98
N ALA A 36 21.46 10.03 -10.47
CA ALA A 36 20.18 10.30 -11.14
C ALA A 36 20.30 10.95 -12.53
N VAL A 37 21.37 11.68 -12.83
CA VAL A 37 21.58 12.26 -14.18
C VAL A 37 22.11 11.24 -15.18
N CYS A 38 22.79 10.17 -14.73
CA CYS A 38 23.31 9.11 -15.58
C CYS A 38 22.28 8.02 -15.90
N ILE A 39 21.28 7.83 -15.04
CA ILE A 39 20.30 6.74 -15.15
C ILE A 39 18.90 7.31 -15.39
N SER A 40 18.21 6.83 -16.43
CA SER A 40 16.83 7.21 -16.74
C SER A 40 15.89 6.01 -16.73
N THR A 41 14.69 6.22 -16.19
CA THR A 41 13.58 5.25 -16.23
C THR A 41 13.05 5.06 -17.66
N SER A 42 12.31 3.98 -17.94
CA SER A 42 11.66 3.78 -19.24
C SER A 42 10.59 4.83 -19.51
N LEU A 43 9.89 5.34 -18.50
CA LEU A 43 9.02 6.53 -18.62
C LEU A 43 9.77 7.76 -19.14
N GLU A 44 10.94 8.08 -18.55
CA GLU A 44 11.77 9.20 -18.99
C GLU A 44 12.36 8.98 -20.39
N ARG A 45 12.68 7.73 -20.77
CA ARG A 45 13.17 7.38 -22.12
C ARG A 45 12.06 7.53 -23.17
N ASN A 46 10.86 7.04 -22.87
CA ASN A 46 9.69 7.11 -23.77
C ASN A 46 9.30 8.57 -24.00
N ARG A 47 9.13 9.36 -22.94
CA ARG A 47 8.82 10.79 -23.05
C ARG A 47 9.85 11.56 -23.88
N ARG A 48 11.16 11.30 -23.71
CA ARG A 48 12.21 11.96 -24.53
C ARG A 48 12.20 11.56 -26.00
N ARG A 49 11.65 10.38 -26.33
CA ARG A 49 11.44 9.92 -27.72
C ARG A 49 10.24 10.62 -28.36
N GLU A 50 9.20 10.89 -27.59
CA GLU A 50 8.03 11.68 -28.00
C GLU A 50 8.36 13.18 -28.14
N GLU A 51 9.19 13.72 -27.25
CA GLU A 51 9.66 15.12 -27.26
C GLU A 51 10.87 15.37 -28.18
N GLU A 52 11.24 14.42 -29.04
CA GLU A 52 12.38 14.47 -29.99
C GLU A 52 13.68 15.08 -29.39
N CYS A 53 13.99 14.75 -28.13
CA CYS A 53 14.94 15.51 -27.30
C CYS A 53 16.43 15.21 -27.56
N TYR A 54 16.93 15.56 -28.75
CA TYR A 54 18.32 15.33 -29.20
C TYR A 54 19.42 15.92 -28.27
N LEU A 55 19.11 16.95 -27.48
CA LEU A 55 20.07 17.59 -26.56
C LEU A 55 20.29 16.81 -25.25
N HIS A 56 19.60 15.68 -25.03
CA HIS A 56 19.71 14.91 -23.79
C HIS A 56 21.14 14.45 -23.44
N PRO A 57 21.98 13.92 -24.35
CA PRO A 57 23.36 13.53 -24.03
C PRO A 57 24.21 14.70 -23.53
N LEU A 58 23.99 15.90 -24.08
CA LEU A 58 24.67 17.13 -23.67
C LEU A 58 24.25 17.57 -22.25
N LYS A 59 22.95 17.42 -21.93
CA LYS A 59 22.42 17.63 -20.57
C LYS A 59 23.02 16.63 -19.57
N VAL A 60 23.19 15.37 -19.95
CA VAL A 60 23.83 14.35 -19.10
C VAL A 60 25.31 14.70 -18.87
N PHE A 61 26.06 15.03 -19.93
CA PHE A 61 27.49 15.37 -19.83
C PHE A 61 27.75 16.58 -18.92
N PHE A 62 27.07 17.71 -19.15
CA PHE A 62 27.26 18.90 -18.32
C PHE A 62 26.67 18.73 -16.90
N GLY A 63 25.56 18.01 -16.76
CA GLY A 63 24.99 17.68 -15.45
C GLY A 63 25.93 16.82 -14.60
N PHE A 64 26.52 15.79 -15.20
CA PHE A 64 27.52 14.94 -14.56
C PHE A 64 28.73 15.76 -14.09
N LEU A 65 29.32 16.57 -14.98
CA LEU A 65 30.47 17.41 -14.64
C LEU A 65 30.16 18.41 -13.52
N LEU A 66 28.97 19.03 -13.54
CA LEU A 66 28.51 19.96 -12.50
C LEU A 66 28.32 19.27 -11.15
N PHE A 67 27.57 18.16 -11.10
CA PHE A 67 27.31 17.44 -9.86
C PHE A 67 28.58 16.79 -9.29
N LEU A 68 29.50 16.30 -10.14
CA LEU A 68 30.79 15.77 -9.71
C LEU A 68 31.68 16.86 -9.08
N LEU A 69 31.78 18.03 -9.69
CA LEU A 69 32.53 19.17 -9.14
C LEU A 69 31.96 19.60 -7.78
N LEU A 70 30.64 19.78 -7.70
CA LEU A 70 29.97 20.17 -6.46
C LEU A 70 30.11 19.09 -5.37
N PHE A 71 29.99 17.81 -5.73
CA PHE A 71 30.22 16.68 -4.82
C PHE A 71 31.61 16.77 -4.19
N ILE A 72 32.67 16.86 -5.01
CA ILE A 72 34.06 16.98 -4.55
C ILE A 72 34.25 18.19 -3.61
N VAL A 73 33.67 19.35 -3.92
CA VAL A 73 33.71 20.56 -3.08
C VAL A 73 32.97 20.36 -1.75
N SER A 74 31.90 19.57 -1.72
CA SER A 74 31.11 19.30 -0.51
C SER A 74 31.68 18.20 0.39
N THR A 75 32.50 17.29 -0.14
CA THR A 75 33.06 16.13 0.60
C THR A 75 33.78 16.49 1.92
N PRO A 76 34.63 17.54 2.01
CA PRO A 76 35.29 17.89 3.28
C PRO A 76 34.30 18.31 4.38
N PHE A 77 33.23 19.00 4.02
CA PHE A 77 32.17 19.39 4.96
C PHE A 77 31.37 18.17 5.41
N ALA A 78 31.06 17.26 4.49
CA ALA A 78 30.38 16.01 4.82
C ALA A 78 31.23 15.09 5.69
N PHE A 79 32.55 15.05 5.52
CA PHE A 79 33.44 14.33 6.44
C PHE A 79 33.38 14.91 7.86
N LEU A 80 33.44 16.24 8.02
CA LEU A 80 33.26 16.89 9.32
C LEU A 80 31.87 16.60 9.92
N GLY A 81 30.82 16.67 9.10
CA GLY A 81 29.45 16.31 9.50
C GLY A 81 29.32 14.87 9.95
N PHE A 82 30.00 13.94 9.29
CA PHE A 82 30.03 12.52 9.62
C PHE A 82 30.71 12.26 10.98
N LEU A 83 31.78 13.00 11.31
CA LEU A 83 32.43 12.91 12.63
C LEU A 83 31.51 13.34 13.79
N PHE A 84 30.56 14.24 13.55
CA PHE A 84 29.50 14.54 14.53
C PHE A 84 28.34 13.53 14.48
N TRP A 85 27.93 13.11 13.28
CA TRP A 85 26.76 12.26 13.06
C TRP A 85 26.96 10.83 13.54
N ALA A 86 28.11 10.20 13.26
CA ALA A 86 28.33 8.77 13.50
C ALA A 86 28.34 8.39 14.99
N PRO A 87 29.05 9.10 15.90
CA PRO A 87 29.03 8.78 17.34
C PRO A 87 27.63 8.90 17.97
N LEU A 88 26.81 9.83 17.47
CA LEU A 88 25.44 10.02 17.96
C LEU A 88 24.54 8.82 17.64
N GLN A 89 24.86 7.99 16.64
CA GLN A 89 24.06 6.81 16.32
C GLN A 89 24.11 5.76 17.44
N LEU A 90 25.15 5.77 18.30
CA LEU A 90 25.21 4.93 19.51
C LEU A 90 24.18 5.33 20.58
N ALA A 91 23.68 6.58 20.54
CA ALA A 91 22.67 7.11 21.46
C ALA A 91 21.28 7.25 20.82
N ARG A 92 21.13 6.89 19.53
CA ARG A 92 19.87 6.99 18.81
C ARG A 92 18.96 5.79 19.14
N ARG A 93 17.68 6.06 19.38
CA ARG A 93 16.61 5.04 19.49
C ARG A 93 16.45 4.30 18.15
N PRO A 94 15.95 3.04 18.15
CA PRO A 94 15.82 2.25 16.93
C PRO A 94 14.70 2.73 15.98
N PHE A 95 13.84 3.66 16.39
CA PHE A 95 12.77 4.24 15.57
C PHE A 95 12.36 5.62 16.10
N SER A 96 11.67 6.39 15.26
CA SER A 96 10.93 7.59 15.65
C SER A 96 9.44 7.27 15.76
N TYR A 97 8.76 7.87 16.73
CA TYR A 97 7.31 7.72 16.93
C TYR A 97 6.62 9.07 16.68
N ARG A 98 5.45 9.06 16.03
CA ARG A 98 4.58 10.23 15.93
C ARG A 98 3.19 9.82 16.39
N HIS A 99 2.71 10.51 17.41
CA HIS A 99 1.28 10.54 17.71
C HIS A 99 0.65 11.78 17.07
N GLN A 100 -0.57 11.66 16.57
CA GLN A 100 -1.36 12.77 16.06
C GLN A 100 -2.85 12.47 16.24
N VAL A 101 -3.64 13.50 16.58
CA VAL A 101 -5.10 13.41 16.55
C VAL A 101 -5.58 13.28 15.11
N THR A 102 -6.30 12.21 14.80
CA THR A 102 -6.81 11.93 13.45
C THR A 102 -7.85 12.97 13.03
N THR A 103 -7.80 13.39 11.77
CA THR A 103 -8.70 14.42 11.21
C THR A 103 -9.79 13.82 10.32
N VAL A 104 -9.67 12.55 9.95
CA VAL A 104 -10.68 11.78 9.24
C VAL A 104 -11.37 10.86 10.24
N GLU A 105 -12.68 11.02 10.40
CA GLU A 105 -13.50 10.06 11.13
C GLU A 105 -13.67 8.79 10.29
N MET A 106 -13.50 7.63 10.91
CA MET A 106 -13.43 6.33 10.26
C MET A 106 -14.44 5.38 10.89
N GLU A 107 -15.09 4.55 10.08
CA GLU A 107 -16.15 3.65 10.52
C GLU A 107 -15.67 2.73 11.66
N ASN A 108 -16.45 2.67 12.74
CA ASN A 108 -16.24 1.71 13.82
C ASN A 108 -17.02 0.42 13.52
N ARG A 109 -16.43 -0.44 12.69
CA ARG A 109 -17.01 -1.74 12.31
C ARG A 109 -17.24 -2.73 13.46
N ASN A 110 -16.71 -2.43 14.65
CA ASN A 110 -16.81 -3.28 15.84
C ASN A 110 -17.90 -2.78 16.82
N VAL A 111 -18.77 -1.85 16.41
CA VAL A 111 -20.01 -1.55 17.15
C VAL A 111 -20.88 -2.81 17.21
N GLY A 112 -21.34 -3.19 18.40
CA GLY A 112 -22.11 -4.43 18.60
C GLY A 112 -21.26 -5.71 18.65
N TRP A 113 -19.93 -5.62 18.84
CA TRP A 113 -19.07 -6.80 19.01
C TRP A 113 -19.48 -7.66 20.22
N GLU A 114 -20.02 -7.06 21.28
CA GLU A 114 -20.49 -7.77 22.48
C GLU A 114 -21.69 -8.68 22.19
N GLU A 115 -22.63 -8.25 21.36
CA GLU A 115 -23.83 -9.02 20.98
C GLU A 115 -23.51 -10.09 19.93
N SER A 116 -22.60 -9.79 19.01
CA SER A 116 -22.21 -10.68 17.91
C SER A 116 -21.06 -11.63 18.25
N GLY A 117 -20.36 -11.41 19.36
CA GLY A 117 -19.18 -12.16 19.78
C GLY A 117 -17.97 -12.03 18.83
N ARG A 118 -17.99 -11.07 17.90
CA ARG A 118 -17.05 -11.01 16.76
C ARG A 118 -16.45 -9.62 16.57
N VAL A 119 -15.14 -9.59 16.34
CA VAL A 119 -14.35 -8.37 16.08
C VAL A 119 -13.61 -8.51 14.75
N THR A 120 -13.59 -7.47 13.93
CA THR A 120 -12.98 -7.48 12.60
C THR A 120 -11.76 -6.56 12.54
N PHE A 121 -10.67 -7.04 11.94
CA PHE A 121 -9.38 -6.34 11.79
C PHE A 121 -8.89 -6.33 10.35
N GLY A 122 -8.28 -5.23 9.91
CA GLY A 122 -7.77 -5.07 8.55
C GLY A 122 -6.30 -4.65 8.52
N PHE A 123 -5.50 -5.34 7.71
CA PHE A 123 -4.04 -5.20 7.63
C PHE A 123 -3.61 -5.03 6.17
N VAL A 124 -2.53 -4.28 5.93
CA VAL A 124 -1.87 -4.12 4.61
C VAL A 124 -0.36 -4.14 4.78
N THR A 125 0.36 -4.75 3.82
CA THR A 125 1.83 -4.65 3.65
C THR A 125 2.14 -4.21 2.22
N ALA A 126 3.24 -3.48 1.99
CA ALA A 126 3.58 -2.91 0.69
C ALA A 126 5.04 -2.44 0.59
N ASN A 127 5.88 -3.14 -0.17
CA ASN A 127 7.14 -2.55 -0.61
C ASN A 127 6.83 -1.37 -1.56
N VAL A 128 7.28 -0.16 -1.17
CA VAL A 128 7.04 1.10 -1.91
C VAL A 128 8.28 1.62 -2.63
N CYS A 129 9.40 0.90 -2.52
CA CYS A 129 10.69 1.19 -3.17
C CYS A 129 11.08 2.68 -3.07
N LEU A 130 11.01 3.27 -1.88
CA LEU A 130 11.27 4.71 -1.63
C LEU A 130 12.74 4.99 -1.29
N LEU A 131 13.64 4.41 -2.08
CA LEU A 131 15.05 4.76 -2.12
C LEU A 131 15.29 6.25 -2.46
N PRO A 132 16.50 6.77 -2.17
CA PRO A 132 17.02 7.97 -2.82
C PRO A 132 16.84 7.89 -4.35
N ASP A 133 16.45 8.99 -4.99
CA ASP A 133 16.02 9.02 -6.39
C ASP A 133 17.11 8.56 -7.38
N GLY A 134 18.40 8.72 -7.05
CA GLY A 134 19.49 8.12 -7.82
C GLY A 134 19.50 6.58 -7.80
N LEU A 135 19.17 5.97 -6.66
CA LEU A 135 19.15 4.51 -6.51
C LEU A 135 17.81 3.89 -6.98
N ALA A 136 16.68 4.57 -6.73
CA ALA A 136 15.37 4.13 -7.22
C ALA A 136 15.33 3.93 -8.75
N ARG A 137 16.20 4.62 -9.50
CA ARG A 137 16.32 4.54 -10.96
C ARG A 137 16.89 3.22 -11.48
N PHE A 138 17.52 2.40 -10.64
CA PHE A 138 17.88 1.03 -10.99
C PHE A 138 16.62 0.16 -11.09
N ASN A 139 15.74 0.21 -10.08
CA ASN A 139 14.39 -0.39 -10.07
C ASN A 139 13.40 0.33 -11.01
N ASN A 140 13.88 1.08 -12.00
CA ASN A 140 13.09 1.86 -12.96
C ASN A 140 12.15 2.93 -12.34
N LEU A 141 12.32 3.27 -11.07
CA LEU A 141 11.49 4.23 -10.33
C LEU A 141 12.21 5.59 -10.19
N GLY A 142 11.48 6.61 -9.75
CA GLY A 142 12.03 7.96 -9.61
C GLY A 142 11.13 8.89 -8.82
N HIS A 143 11.62 10.10 -8.55
CA HIS A 143 10.92 11.17 -7.81
C HIS A 143 10.29 10.69 -6.49
N SER A 144 11.05 9.95 -5.67
CA SER A 144 10.54 9.24 -4.48
C SER A 144 9.74 10.12 -3.51
N GLN A 145 10.06 11.41 -3.34
CA GLN A 145 9.24 12.34 -2.54
C GLN A 145 7.83 12.60 -3.13
N ASN A 146 7.71 12.65 -4.45
CA ASN A 146 6.43 12.80 -5.14
C ASN A 146 5.64 11.48 -5.10
N ARG A 147 6.33 10.34 -5.32
CA ARG A 147 5.72 9.00 -5.19
C ARG A 147 5.19 8.78 -3.78
N ALA A 148 5.97 9.08 -2.74
CA ALA A 148 5.54 8.99 -1.34
C ALA A 148 4.24 9.76 -1.04
N MET A 149 4.11 10.99 -1.57
CA MET A 149 2.89 11.77 -1.43
C MET A 149 1.70 11.12 -2.18
N ALA A 150 1.91 10.64 -3.40
CA ALA A 150 0.87 9.96 -4.19
C ALA A 150 0.45 8.61 -3.57
N ILE A 151 1.40 7.83 -3.06
CA ILE A 151 1.19 6.55 -2.36
C ILE A 151 0.38 6.79 -1.09
N GLY A 152 0.78 7.76 -0.25
CA GLY A 152 0.03 8.14 0.95
C GLY A 152 -1.40 8.61 0.63
N GLN A 153 -1.58 9.39 -0.43
CA GLN A 153 -2.90 9.81 -0.92
C GLN A 153 -3.74 8.62 -1.42
N SER A 154 -3.15 7.68 -2.17
CA SER A 154 -3.83 6.46 -2.62
C SER A 154 -4.29 5.59 -1.46
N ILE A 155 -3.43 5.36 -0.46
CA ILE A 155 -3.77 4.62 0.76
C ILE A 155 -4.95 5.28 1.48
N ILE A 156 -4.86 6.58 1.79
CA ILE A 156 -5.94 7.33 2.45
C ILE A 156 -7.25 7.26 1.64
N GLN A 157 -7.18 7.46 0.32
CA GLN A 157 -8.35 7.36 -0.55
C GLN A 157 -8.99 5.97 -0.48
N GLY A 158 -8.20 4.89 -0.41
CA GLY A 158 -8.67 3.52 -0.18
C GLY A 158 -9.33 3.33 1.17
N VAL A 159 -8.56 3.48 2.24
CA VAL A 159 -8.98 3.08 3.59
C VAL A 159 -10.14 3.90 4.14
N SER A 160 -10.27 5.17 3.76
CA SER A 160 -11.37 6.05 4.21
C SER A 160 -12.68 5.91 3.42
N ARG A 161 -12.82 4.89 2.57
CA ARG A 161 -14.12 4.53 1.96
C ARG A 161 -14.95 3.66 2.93
N PRO A 162 -16.29 3.81 2.94
CA PRO A 162 -17.17 2.88 3.66
C PRO A 162 -17.11 1.48 3.05
N HIS A 163 -17.22 0.43 3.87
CA HIS A 163 -17.11 -0.96 3.39
C HIS A 163 -18.43 -1.49 2.78
N ILE A 164 -18.74 -1.05 1.57
CA ILE A 164 -19.97 -1.45 0.87
C ILE A 164 -19.87 -2.89 0.35
N ARG A 165 -20.57 -3.83 1.00
CA ARG A 165 -20.86 -5.15 0.42
C ARG A 165 -22.29 -5.19 -0.14
N ILE A 166 -22.41 -5.56 -1.41
CA ILE A 166 -23.71 -5.82 -2.06
C ILE A 166 -23.99 -7.32 -1.90
N LEU A 167 -24.97 -7.67 -1.07
CA LEU A 167 -25.46 -9.05 -1.01
C LEU A 167 -26.28 -9.33 -2.29
N ILE A 168 -25.92 -10.36 -3.04
CA ILE A 168 -26.61 -10.76 -4.27
C ILE A 168 -27.26 -12.13 -4.05
N ASP A 169 -28.48 -12.12 -3.51
CA ASP A 169 -29.32 -13.30 -3.41
C ASP A 169 -29.55 -13.88 -4.81
N SER A 170 -28.85 -14.98 -5.10
CA SER A 170 -28.87 -15.61 -6.42
C SER A 170 -30.01 -16.62 -6.49
N PRO A 171 -31.05 -16.42 -7.33
CA PRO A 171 -32.24 -17.26 -7.37
C PRO A 171 -31.99 -18.57 -8.13
N SER A 172 -31.12 -19.42 -7.61
CA SER A 172 -30.73 -20.71 -8.21
C SER A 172 -30.70 -21.87 -7.20
N SER A 173 -31.80 -22.06 -6.47
CA SER A 173 -32.11 -23.32 -5.78
C SER A 173 -33.61 -23.48 -5.57
N CYS A 174 -34.24 -24.41 -6.30
CA CYS A 174 -35.62 -24.83 -6.03
C CYS A 174 -35.64 -25.74 -4.79
N GLY A 175 -35.58 -25.14 -3.60
CA GLY A 175 -35.74 -25.79 -2.31
C GLY A 175 -36.97 -25.24 -1.58
N THR A 176 -37.74 -26.11 -0.93
CA THR A 176 -39.02 -25.75 -0.29
C THR A 176 -38.86 -24.84 0.93
N LEU A 177 -39.79 -23.88 1.05
CA LEU A 177 -40.32 -23.25 2.28
C LEU A 177 -40.14 -24.13 3.54
N SER A 178 -39.86 -23.64 4.75
CA SER A 178 -39.82 -22.29 5.37
C SER A 178 -39.33 -22.48 6.84
N PRO A 179 -39.35 -21.48 7.76
CA PRO A 179 -38.94 -20.06 7.69
C PRO A 179 -37.93 -19.70 8.82
N SER A 180 -37.42 -18.46 8.91
CA SER A 180 -37.30 -17.71 10.20
C SER A 180 -36.75 -16.27 10.10
N ILE A 181 -37.39 -15.40 10.88
CA ILE A 181 -36.85 -14.20 11.57
C ILE A 181 -36.08 -13.18 10.71
N SER A 182 -36.82 -12.15 10.27
CA SER A 182 -36.27 -10.81 10.00
C SER A 182 -36.42 -9.93 11.25
N LEU A 183 -35.34 -9.29 11.69
CA LEU A 183 -35.35 -8.26 12.75
C LEU A 183 -34.52 -7.05 12.33
N LEU A 184 -35.21 -6.06 11.75
CA LEU A 184 -34.73 -4.68 11.66
C LEU A 184 -35.41 -3.86 12.78
N PRO A 185 -34.68 -3.04 13.56
CA PRO A 185 -35.30 -2.17 14.55
C PRO A 185 -36.17 -1.10 13.87
N GLN A 186 -37.48 -1.12 14.11
CA GLN A 186 -38.35 0.00 13.73
C GLN A 186 -38.28 1.10 14.81
N SER A 187 -37.87 2.31 14.41
CA SER A 187 -38.09 3.51 15.21
C SER A 187 -39.58 3.90 15.19
N GLY A 188 -40.09 4.37 16.33
CA GLY A 188 -41.53 4.41 16.59
C GLY A 188 -42.27 5.63 16.04
N SER A 189 -43.39 5.34 15.35
CA SER A 189 -44.70 6.01 15.42
C SER A 189 -44.80 7.53 15.72
N MET A 190 -45.48 8.25 14.83
CA MET A 190 -46.75 8.91 15.18
C MET A 190 -47.76 8.78 14.03
N SER A 191 -49.06 8.77 14.33
CA SER A 191 -50.13 8.41 13.39
C SER A 191 -51.35 9.34 13.48
N TYR A 192 -51.81 9.83 12.33
CA TYR A 192 -53.14 10.36 11.99
C TYR A 192 -53.18 10.48 10.45
N GLY A 193 -54.25 10.19 9.70
CA GLY A 193 -55.55 9.56 9.98
C GLY A 193 -56.35 9.53 8.66
N ALA A 194 -57.07 8.45 8.35
CA ALA A 194 -57.67 8.23 7.01
C ALA A 194 -59.18 8.56 6.93
N THR A 195 -59.70 8.80 5.72
CA THR A 195 -61.15 8.69 5.41
C THR A 195 -61.44 8.45 3.91
N ASP A 196 -61.86 7.21 3.63
CA ASP A 196 -62.75 6.64 2.62
C ASP A 196 -63.26 7.42 1.36
N ALA A 197 -62.89 6.86 0.20
CA ALA A 197 -63.75 6.31 -0.87
C ALA A 197 -65.10 6.97 -1.28
N GLN A 198 -65.19 7.36 -2.57
CA GLN A 198 -66.40 7.15 -3.40
C GLN A 198 -66.11 7.08 -4.92
N VAL A 199 -67.15 6.90 -5.75
CA VAL A 199 -67.22 5.78 -6.71
C VAL A 199 -68.28 6.00 -7.82
N GLN A 200 -67.99 5.56 -9.07
CA GLN A 200 -68.85 5.54 -10.28
C GLN A 200 -69.36 6.93 -10.80
N GLY A 201 -69.71 7.12 -12.08
CA GLY A 201 -69.55 6.29 -13.30
C GLY A 201 -70.51 6.70 -14.45
N GLY A 202 -70.12 6.51 -15.73
CA GLY A 202 -70.95 6.76 -16.95
C GLY A 202 -70.58 8.04 -17.74
N THR A 203 -70.32 8.06 -19.07
CA THR A 203 -71.20 7.83 -20.27
C THR A 203 -72.21 8.97 -20.52
N ASP A 204 -72.38 9.57 -21.71
CA ASP A 204 -71.76 9.42 -23.06
C ASP A 204 -72.00 10.72 -23.89
N GLU A 205 -71.32 10.88 -25.06
CA GLU A 205 -71.88 11.27 -26.39
C GLU A 205 -70.83 11.84 -27.40
N GLN A 206 -71.21 11.89 -28.70
CA GLN A 206 -70.37 12.21 -29.88
C GLN A 206 -70.91 13.50 -30.57
N THR A 207 -70.12 14.40 -31.19
CA THR A 207 -69.69 14.41 -32.63
C THR A 207 -69.00 15.78 -32.93
N VAL A 208 -67.81 15.88 -33.56
CA VAL A 208 -67.42 15.92 -35.01
C VAL A 208 -67.48 17.32 -35.70
N GLU A 209 -66.32 17.78 -36.26
CA GLU A 209 -66.10 18.84 -37.32
C GLU A 209 -66.46 20.33 -36.98
N ASP A 210 -65.90 21.42 -37.56
CA ASP A 210 -64.66 21.79 -38.32
C ASP A 210 -64.62 23.36 -38.54
N VAL A 211 -63.63 24.15 -39.01
CA VAL A 211 -62.18 24.06 -39.38
C VAL A 211 -61.54 25.48 -39.66
N LEU A 212 -60.19 25.54 -39.85
CA LEU A 212 -59.34 26.54 -40.57
C LEU A 212 -58.90 27.92 -39.97
N ASP A 213 -57.71 28.34 -40.47
CA ASP A 213 -56.99 29.66 -40.48
C ASP A 213 -56.68 30.39 -39.14
N GLY A 214 -55.62 31.20 -38.97
CA GLY A 214 -54.45 31.62 -39.79
C GLY A 214 -53.91 32.98 -39.24
N GLU A 215 -52.63 33.43 -39.32
CA GLU A 215 -51.34 32.90 -39.81
C GLU A 215 -50.19 33.67 -39.05
N LEU A 216 -48.91 33.60 -39.47
CA LEU A 216 -47.73 34.20 -38.81
C LEU A 216 -47.30 35.57 -39.40
N PRO A 217 -46.45 36.37 -38.70
CA PRO A 217 -45.06 36.54 -39.19
C PRO A 217 -44.00 36.82 -38.09
N LYS A 218 -42.75 37.11 -38.51
CA LYS A 218 -41.54 37.18 -37.66
C LYS A 218 -40.82 38.55 -37.64
N ALA A 219 -40.09 38.75 -36.55
CA ALA A 219 -38.75 39.38 -36.45
C ALA A 219 -38.53 40.89 -36.76
N SER A 220 -37.59 41.45 -36.00
CA SER A 220 -36.65 42.48 -36.49
C SER A 220 -35.28 42.25 -35.84
N ASN A 221 -34.21 42.65 -36.52
CA ASN A 221 -32.82 42.48 -36.09
C ASN A 221 -32.04 43.74 -36.50
N THR A 222 -31.20 44.29 -35.63
CA THR A 222 -30.30 45.41 -35.98
C THR A 222 -29.00 45.30 -35.20
N GLY A 223 -27.89 45.65 -35.86
CA GLY A 223 -26.58 45.80 -35.25
C GLY A 223 -25.86 47.01 -35.83
N GLY A 224 -24.78 47.42 -35.16
CA GLY A 224 -23.92 48.53 -35.58
C GLY A 224 -22.54 48.38 -34.96
N ALA A 225 -21.51 48.79 -35.68
CA ALA A 225 -20.12 48.60 -35.28
C ALA A 225 -19.34 49.91 -35.42
N ASN A 226 -18.30 50.08 -34.59
CA ASN A 226 -17.02 50.58 -35.08
C ASN A 226 -15.88 50.28 -34.09
N ALA A 227 -14.65 50.32 -34.61
CA ALA A 227 -13.44 49.94 -33.88
C ALA A 227 -12.72 51.15 -33.26
N ASN A 228 -11.82 50.87 -32.33
CA ASN A 228 -10.57 51.61 -32.25
C ASN A 228 -9.45 50.71 -31.68
N ALA A 229 -8.21 50.93 -32.10
CA ALA A 229 -7.06 50.14 -31.69
C ALA A 229 -6.08 50.99 -30.89
N ASN A 230 -5.32 50.36 -29.99
CA ASN A 230 -4.01 50.87 -29.58
C ASN A 230 -3.10 49.75 -29.06
N THR A 231 -1.84 49.82 -29.47
CA THR A 231 -0.69 49.12 -28.91
C THR A 231 -0.31 49.80 -27.56
N SER A 232 0.54 49.29 -26.67
CA SER A 232 1.58 48.25 -26.76
C SER A 232 2.03 47.73 -25.39
N VAL A 233 2.59 46.51 -25.37
CA VAL A 233 3.67 46.02 -24.48
C VAL A 233 3.52 46.25 -22.96
N HIS A 234 3.38 45.15 -22.21
CA HIS A 234 4.35 44.82 -21.15
C HIS A 234 4.35 43.30 -20.88
N THR A 235 5.55 42.71 -20.81
CA THR A 235 5.73 41.26 -20.61
C THR A 235 5.69 40.91 -19.12
N ALA A 236 4.74 40.07 -18.71
CA ALA A 236 4.69 39.48 -17.36
C ALA A 236 4.69 37.95 -17.46
N GLY A 237 5.66 37.30 -16.82
CA GLY A 237 5.76 35.84 -16.80
C GLY A 237 4.72 35.23 -15.87
N SER A 238 3.72 34.52 -16.41
CA SER A 238 2.69 33.85 -15.62
C SER A 238 3.23 32.58 -14.97
N GLN A 239 3.20 32.55 -13.64
CA GLN A 239 3.33 31.30 -12.88
C GLN A 239 2.12 30.42 -13.19
N GLN A 240 2.33 29.22 -13.75
CA GLN A 240 1.25 28.25 -13.92
C GLN A 240 1.13 27.37 -12.67
N GLN A 241 -0.02 27.44 -12.03
CA GLN A 241 -0.43 26.50 -10.98
C GLN A 241 -0.71 25.11 -11.58
N PRO A 242 -0.49 24.01 -10.85
CA PRO A 242 -0.81 22.68 -11.34
C PRO A 242 -2.32 22.51 -11.56
N ALA A 243 -2.72 22.06 -12.74
CA ALA A 243 -4.13 21.88 -13.09
C ALA A 243 -4.77 20.72 -12.27
N THR A 244 -5.88 21.01 -11.59
CA THR A 244 -6.70 20.02 -10.91
C THR A 244 -7.47 19.17 -11.92
N TRP A 245 -7.12 17.89 -12.05
CA TRP A 245 -7.82 16.94 -12.94
C TRP A 245 -9.18 16.51 -12.35
N ASN A 246 -10.20 17.35 -12.55
CA ASN A 246 -11.59 17.03 -12.24
C ASN A 246 -12.17 16.05 -13.30
N SER A 247 -11.84 14.77 -13.17
CA SER A 247 -12.36 13.69 -14.02
C SER A 247 -13.83 13.37 -13.70
N ASN A 248 -14.74 14.28 -14.09
CA ASN A 248 -16.18 14.07 -13.93
C ASN A 248 -16.97 14.64 -15.14
N GLN A 249 -16.73 14.08 -16.32
CA GLN A 249 -17.51 14.38 -17.53
C GLN A 249 -18.46 13.23 -17.88
N ASN A 250 -19.76 13.47 -17.71
CA ASN A 250 -20.82 12.48 -17.90
C ASN A 250 -21.25 12.43 -19.38
N SER A 251 -20.48 11.74 -20.22
CA SER A 251 -20.58 11.78 -21.69
C SER A 251 -21.76 10.97 -22.25
N ASN A 252 -22.98 11.48 -22.08
CA ASN A 252 -24.21 10.77 -22.45
C ASN A 252 -24.92 11.42 -23.66
N GLN A 253 -24.30 11.40 -24.85
CA GLN A 253 -24.99 11.48 -26.16
C GLN A 253 -24.03 11.30 -27.35
N GLN A 254 -24.04 10.12 -27.98
CA GLN A 254 -24.27 9.90 -29.43
C GLN A 254 -24.14 8.40 -29.76
N GLY A 255 -24.77 7.95 -30.84
CA GLY A 255 -25.10 6.54 -31.04
C GLY A 255 -24.07 5.71 -31.81
N SER A 256 -23.69 4.57 -31.26
CA SER A 256 -23.23 3.41 -32.02
C SER A 256 -23.72 2.12 -31.37
N ARG A 257 -24.10 1.11 -32.18
CA ARG A 257 -24.71 -0.15 -31.72
C ARG A 257 -23.68 -1.17 -31.20
N GLY A 258 -22.90 -0.78 -30.19
CA GLY A 258 -22.08 -1.70 -29.39
C GLY A 258 -22.90 -2.39 -28.31
N ARG A 259 -22.68 -3.69 -28.08
CA ARG A 259 -23.28 -4.41 -26.95
C ARG A 259 -22.71 -3.86 -25.62
N ARG A 260 -23.49 -3.04 -24.91
CA ARG A 260 -23.16 -2.65 -23.51
C ARG A 260 -23.21 -3.91 -22.64
N ASN A 261 -22.05 -4.33 -22.14
CA ASN A 261 -21.98 -5.32 -21.06
C ASN A 261 -22.48 -4.70 -19.74
N PRO A 262 -23.11 -5.47 -18.83
CA PRO A 262 -23.46 -5.00 -17.49
C PRO A 262 -22.20 -4.68 -16.66
N PRO A 263 -22.33 -3.91 -15.56
CA PRO A 263 -21.22 -3.56 -14.66
C PRO A 263 -20.51 -4.79 -14.10
N ARG A 264 -19.20 -4.66 -13.88
CA ARG A 264 -18.26 -5.80 -13.73
C ARG A 264 -18.54 -6.71 -12.53
N ALA A 265 -19.17 -6.19 -11.47
CA ALA A 265 -19.62 -6.95 -10.30
C ALA A 265 -20.57 -8.13 -10.63
N LEU A 266 -21.21 -8.13 -11.81
CA LEU A 266 -22.05 -9.26 -12.25
C LEU A 266 -21.27 -10.42 -12.89
N ARG A 267 -19.94 -10.29 -13.12
CA ARG A 267 -19.14 -11.31 -13.83
C ARG A 267 -18.40 -12.31 -12.92
N THR A 268 -18.15 -11.95 -11.66
CA THR A 268 -17.63 -12.88 -10.65
C THR A 268 -18.66 -13.96 -10.26
N LEU A 269 -19.95 -13.64 -10.40
CA LEU A 269 -21.11 -14.50 -10.09
C LEU A 269 -21.23 -15.81 -10.93
N GLY A 270 -20.24 -16.12 -11.76
CA GLY A 270 -20.19 -17.31 -12.62
C GLY A 270 -19.29 -18.45 -12.15
N LYS A 271 -18.47 -18.26 -11.10
CA LYS A 271 -17.65 -19.31 -10.49
C LYS A 271 -18.21 -19.65 -9.11
N ALA A 272 -18.85 -20.81 -8.97
CA ALA A 272 -19.34 -21.29 -7.68
C ALA A 272 -18.17 -21.75 -6.80
N GLY A 273 -17.95 -21.05 -5.68
CA GLY A 273 -16.94 -21.36 -4.67
C GLY A 273 -16.42 -20.09 -4.01
N ASP A 274 -16.52 -20.01 -2.68
CA ASP A 274 -16.06 -18.87 -1.87
C ASP A 274 -14.53 -18.77 -1.86
N SER A 275 -13.96 -18.16 -2.91
CA SER A 275 -12.57 -17.72 -2.93
C SER A 275 -12.49 -16.34 -2.28
N PRO A 276 -11.72 -16.15 -1.21
CA PRO A 276 -11.60 -14.86 -0.51
C PRO A 276 -10.76 -13.82 -1.26
N LEU A 277 -10.51 -14.04 -2.56
CA LEU A 277 -9.68 -13.19 -3.42
C LEU A 277 -10.46 -11.98 -3.95
N ASP A 278 -9.92 -10.78 -3.76
CA ASP A 278 -10.16 -9.63 -4.64
C ASP A 278 -8.84 -9.13 -5.27
N VAL A 279 -8.91 -8.71 -6.53
CA VAL A 279 -7.82 -7.97 -7.20
C VAL A 279 -8.36 -6.56 -7.43
N SER A 280 -8.12 -5.69 -6.46
CA SER A 280 -8.80 -4.41 -6.35
C SER A 280 -8.00 -3.28 -7.00
N THR A 281 -8.70 -2.28 -7.55
CA THR A 281 -8.06 -1.03 -8.01
C THR A 281 -7.79 -0.04 -6.88
N LEU A 282 -8.14 -0.41 -5.65
CA LEU A 282 -8.21 0.44 -4.46
C LEU A 282 -7.65 -0.31 -3.24
N PHE A 283 -7.03 0.36 -2.26
CA PHE A 283 -6.77 -0.27 -0.96
C PHE A 283 -8.08 -0.61 -0.24
N PRO A 284 -8.14 -1.71 0.53
CA PRO A 284 -9.35 -2.11 1.26
C PRO A 284 -9.89 -0.99 2.16
N ALA A 285 -11.20 -0.91 2.28
CA ALA A 285 -11.87 -0.03 3.23
C ALA A 285 -11.50 -0.39 4.69
N ASN A 286 -11.46 0.62 5.55
CA ASN A 286 -11.28 0.47 7.01
C ASN A 286 -10.05 -0.38 7.41
N VAL A 287 -8.88 -0.18 6.81
CA VAL A 287 -7.63 -0.81 7.31
C VAL A 287 -7.23 -0.20 8.66
N ASP A 288 -6.78 -1.03 9.60
CA ASP A 288 -6.35 -0.60 10.93
C ASP A 288 -4.84 -0.40 11.01
N ILE A 289 -4.06 -1.27 10.37
CA ILE A 289 -2.60 -1.23 10.37
C ILE A 289 -2.08 -1.37 8.94
N VAL A 290 -1.22 -0.43 8.54
CA VAL A 290 -0.46 -0.45 7.28
C VAL A 290 1.02 -0.55 7.61
N CYS A 291 1.67 -1.61 7.15
CA CYS A 291 3.11 -1.66 7.01
C CYS A 291 3.52 -1.24 5.60
N LEU A 292 4.66 -0.56 5.49
CA LEU A 292 5.33 -0.25 4.24
C LEU A 292 6.82 -0.61 4.35
N GLU A 293 7.36 -1.21 3.31
CA GLU A 293 8.75 -1.61 3.18
C GLU A 293 9.51 -0.64 2.24
N GLU A 294 10.85 -0.57 2.37
CA GLU A 294 11.75 0.33 1.61
C GLU A 294 11.51 1.85 1.73
N VAL A 295 10.99 2.31 2.86
CA VAL A 295 10.86 3.74 3.21
C VAL A 295 12.20 4.35 3.64
N PHE A 296 13.21 4.28 2.76
CA PHE A 296 14.60 4.64 3.04
C PHE A 296 14.89 6.16 2.97
N ASP A 297 14.35 6.91 1.99
CA ASP A 297 14.57 8.36 1.91
C ASP A 297 13.77 9.09 3.00
N LYS A 298 14.46 9.71 3.96
CA LYS A 298 13.84 10.40 5.11
C LYS A 298 12.83 11.51 4.74
N ARG A 299 12.93 12.11 3.55
CA ARG A 299 12.01 13.15 3.07
C ARG A 299 10.76 12.53 2.47
N ALA A 300 10.92 11.41 1.76
CA ALA A 300 9.81 10.56 1.32
C ALA A 300 9.06 9.99 2.53
N ALA A 301 9.78 9.49 3.55
CA ALA A 301 9.23 9.05 4.83
C ALA A 301 8.40 10.16 5.49
N ALA A 302 8.93 11.37 5.62
CA ALA A 302 8.21 12.51 6.19
C ALA A 302 6.91 12.86 5.42
N LYS A 303 6.90 12.71 4.09
CA LYS A 303 5.70 12.92 3.26
C LYS A 303 4.66 11.81 3.42
N LEU A 304 5.07 10.56 3.60
CA LEU A 304 4.16 9.48 4.01
C LEU A 304 3.57 9.75 5.40
N THR A 305 4.41 10.11 6.38
CA THR A 305 3.96 10.45 7.74
C THR A 305 2.95 11.61 7.76
N GLU A 306 3.17 12.64 6.93
CA GLU A 306 2.26 13.78 6.78
C GLU A 306 0.92 13.40 6.14
N ALA A 307 0.91 12.57 5.10
CA ALA A 307 -0.31 12.11 4.45
C ALA A 307 -1.12 11.13 5.32
N LEU A 308 -0.44 10.13 5.90
CA LEU A 308 -1.07 9.03 6.65
C LEU A 308 -1.58 9.45 8.04
N GLY A 309 -0.97 10.47 8.67
CA GLY A 309 -1.36 10.97 10.00
C GLY A 309 -2.76 11.60 10.09
N SER A 310 -3.49 11.69 8.97
CA SER A 310 -4.90 12.09 8.93
C SER A 310 -5.87 10.97 9.37
N VAL A 311 -5.50 9.70 9.18
CA VAL A 311 -6.28 8.49 9.52
C VAL A 311 -5.56 7.63 10.56
N PHE A 312 -4.23 7.56 10.52
CA PHE A 312 -3.43 6.70 11.38
C PHE A 312 -2.76 7.54 12.48
N GLY A 313 -3.40 7.60 13.66
CA GLY A 313 -2.96 8.44 14.77
C GLY A 313 -1.67 8.00 15.46
N HIS A 314 -1.13 6.83 15.10
CA HIS A 314 0.09 6.26 15.67
C HIS A 314 1.02 5.76 14.56
N ILE A 315 2.16 6.43 14.35
CA ILE A 315 3.11 6.10 13.27
C ILE A 315 4.50 5.82 13.85
N LEU A 316 5.10 4.70 13.47
CA LEU A 316 6.51 4.37 13.70
C LEU A 316 7.26 4.46 12.37
N TYR A 317 8.31 5.26 12.32
CA TYR A 317 9.06 5.54 11.09
C TYR A 317 10.55 5.78 11.38
N ASP A 318 11.36 5.82 10.32
CA ASP A 318 12.82 5.85 10.41
C ASP A 318 13.36 4.66 11.24
N VAL A 319 12.70 3.51 11.11
CA VAL A 319 13.00 2.27 11.85
C VAL A 319 14.33 1.71 11.37
N GLY A 320 15.22 1.35 12.28
CA GLY A 320 16.56 0.83 11.97
C GLY A 320 17.66 1.42 12.84
N VAL A 321 18.85 0.80 12.73
CA VAL A 321 20.11 1.30 13.32
C VAL A 321 20.98 1.95 12.25
N TYR A 322 21.96 2.74 12.67
CA TYR A 322 22.87 3.48 11.80
C TYR A 322 24.32 3.40 12.28
N ALA A 323 25.26 3.61 11.37
CA ALA A 323 26.70 3.46 11.58
C ALA A 323 27.04 2.06 12.12
N CYS A 324 28.04 1.94 12.99
CA CYS A 324 28.37 0.69 13.68
C CYS A 324 27.76 0.70 15.09
N GLN A 325 27.11 -0.38 15.51
CA GLN A 325 26.52 -0.53 16.85
C GLN A 325 26.79 -1.93 17.43
N PRO A 326 27.16 -2.04 18.72
CA PRO A 326 28.13 -1.20 19.44
C PRO A 326 29.58 -1.57 19.08
N CYS A 327 30.56 -0.78 19.54
CA CYS A 327 31.97 -1.14 19.39
C CYS A 327 32.32 -2.40 20.22
N GLY A 328 32.91 -3.41 19.57
CA GLY A 328 33.38 -4.65 20.22
C GLY A 328 32.72 -5.92 19.68
N THR A 329 31.55 -5.80 19.05
CA THR A 329 30.91 -6.85 18.24
C THR A 329 31.17 -6.61 16.75
N CYS A 330 31.17 -7.67 15.93
CA CYS A 330 31.39 -7.61 14.48
C CYS A 330 30.15 -7.09 13.72
N SER A 331 29.70 -5.86 14.00
CA SER A 331 28.58 -5.21 13.31
C SER A 331 29.03 -4.53 12.02
N SER A 332 28.39 -4.83 10.88
CA SER A 332 28.54 -4.07 9.64
C SER A 332 28.09 -2.61 9.82
N PHE A 333 28.73 -1.69 9.08
CA PHE A 333 28.32 -0.29 9.04
C PHE A 333 27.00 -0.14 8.28
N LYS A 334 25.95 0.37 8.95
CA LYS A 334 24.64 0.64 8.33
C LYS A 334 24.53 2.08 7.87
N PHE A 335 24.34 2.27 6.56
CA PHE A 335 24.13 3.57 5.92
C PHE A 335 22.63 3.88 5.75
N PHE A 336 21.84 2.87 5.38
CA PHE A 336 20.38 2.96 5.34
C PHE A 336 19.75 2.36 6.60
N ASN A 337 18.54 2.80 6.90
CA ASN A 337 17.71 2.21 7.96
C ASN A 337 17.10 0.87 7.48
N SER A 338 16.06 0.35 8.13
CA SER A 338 15.43 -0.91 7.69
C SER A 338 14.48 -0.75 6.50
N GLY A 339 14.12 0.49 6.15
CA GLY A 339 13.02 0.79 5.25
C GLY A 339 11.62 0.50 5.84
N LEU A 340 11.51 -0.05 7.06
CA LEU A 340 10.21 -0.33 7.66
C LEU A 340 9.52 0.94 8.15
N PHE A 341 8.22 1.00 7.92
CA PHE A 341 7.32 2.06 8.34
C PHE A 341 5.99 1.43 8.75
N LEU A 342 5.46 1.80 9.91
CA LEU A 342 4.18 1.29 10.41
C LEU A 342 3.24 2.44 10.74
N ALA A 343 2.01 2.38 10.24
CA ALA A 343 0.93 3.30 10.57
C ALA A 343 -0.27 2.53 11.15
N SER A 344 -0.77 2.95 12.31
CA SER A 344 -1.81 2.27 13.08
C SER A 344 -2.93 3.24 13.50
N ARG A 345 -4.18 2.77 13.40
CA ARG A 345 -5.36 3.37 14.04
C ARG A 345 -5.38 3.09 15.54
N PHE A 346 -4.83 1.95 15.97
CA PHE A 346 -4.77 1.53 17.36
C PHE A 346 -3.57 2.14 18.10
N PRO A 347 -3.72 2.58 19.36
CA PRO A 347 -2.60 2.98 20.21
C PRO A 347 -1.56 1.88 20.35
N VAL A 348 -0.30 2.23 20.06
CA VAL A 348 0.84 1.36 20.35
C VAL A 348 1.10 1.40 21.87
N LEU A 349 1.25 0.22 22.48
CA LEU A 349 1.67 0.04 23.87
C LEU A 349 3.19 -0.14 23.95
N ASP A 350 3.70 -1.08 23.16
CA ASP A 350 5.11 -1.44 23.11
C ASP A 350 5.56 -1.60 21.65
N ALA A 351 6.79 -1.20 21.38
CA ALA A 351 7.50 -1.54 20.16
C ALA A 351 8.95 -1.93 20.45
N GLN A 352 9.50 -2.81 19.62
CA GLN A 352 10.87 -3.29 19.64
C GLN A 352 11.32 -3.60 18.20
N TYR A 353 12.58 -3.31 17.89
CA TYR A 353 13.16 -3.59 16.58
C TYR A 353 14.52 -4.28 16.75
N HIS A 354 14.80 -5.24 15.86
CA HIS A 354 16.05 -5.98 15.78
C HIS A 354 16.61 -5.93 14.35
N CYS A 355 17.91 -5.67 14.21
CA CYS A 355 18.62 -5.72 12.93
C CYS A 355 19.18 -7.13 12.68
N PHE A 356 19.04 -7.65 11.47
CA PHE A 356 19.72 -8.89 11.08
C PHE A 356 21.24 -8.65 10.99
N PRO A 357 22.07 -9.55 11.56
CA PRO A 357 23.53 -9.40 11.58
C PRO A 357 24.22 -9.93 10.31
N ASN A 358 23.54 -10.77 9.52
CA ASN A 358 24.12 -11.66 8.50
C ASN A 358 23.95 -11.17 7.05
N GLY A 359 23.27 -10.05 6.80
CA GLY A 359 23.04 -9.51 5.45
C GLY A 359 24.33 -9.17 4.68
N ARG A 360 24.34 -9.49 3.38
CA ARG A 360 25.49 -9.40 2.46
C ARG A 360 25.25 -8.42 1.30
N GLY A 361 26.26 -8.22 0.45
CA GLY A 361 26.14 -7.39 -0.76
C GLY A 361 25.75 -5.95 -0.43
N GLU A 362 24.80 -5.41 -1.18
CA GLU A 362 24.26 -4.05 -0.94
C GLU A 362 23.38 -4.02 0.33
N ASP A 363 22.65 -5.09 0.63
CA ASP A 363 21.85 -5.27 1.85
C ASP A 363 22.71 -5.23 3.14
N ALA A 364 24.02 -5.48 3.04
CA ALA A 364 24.94 -5.29 4.16
C ALA A 364 24.96 -3.83 4.67
N LEU A 365 24.60 -2.85 3.83
CA LEU A 365 24.52 -1.41 4.15
C LEU A 365 23.14 -0.98 4.67
N ALA A 366 22.08 -1.76 4.45
CA ALA A 366 20.73 -1.53 4.97
C ALA A 366 20.54 -2.21 6.33
N ALA A 367 19.83 -1.56 7.26
CA ALA A 367 19.49 -2.15 8.55
C ALA A 367 18.26 -3.07 8.44
N LYS A 368 18.25 -4.01 7.49
CA LYS A 368 17.19 -5.01 7.35
C LYS A 368 17.00 -5.79 8.65
N GLY A 369 15.76 -6.14 8.99
CA GLY A 369 15.40 -6.55 10.34
C GLY A 369 13.90 -6.66 10.58
N LEU A 370 13.54 -6.98 11.82
CA LEU A 370 12.17 -7.15 12.32
C LEU A 370 11.77 -5.95 13.20
N LEU A 371 10.55 -5.43 13.00
CA LEU A 371 9.84 -4.56 13.92
C LEU A 371 8.63 -5.30 14.50
N SER A 372 8.63 -5.52 15.82
CA SER A 372 7.52 -6.12 16.58
C SER A 372 6.81 -5.06 17.42
N VAL A 373 5.48 -5.08 17.38
CA VAL A 373 4.62 -4.04 17.96
C VAL A 373 3.42 -4.69 18.67
N LYS A 374 3.09 -4.15 19.84
CA LYS A 374 1.89 -4.50 20.62
C LYS A 374 0.95 -3.29 20.62
N VAL A 375 -0.30 -3.49 20.22
CA VAL A 375 -1.33 -2.44 20.15
C VAL A 375 -2.50 -2.71 21.09
N GLN A 376 -3.14 -1.65 21.59
CA GLN A 376 -4.40 -1.71 22.33
C GLN A 376 -5.58 -1.48 21.38
N ILE A 377 -6.56 -2.39 21.39
CA ILE A 377 -7.67 -2.33 20.42
C ILE A 377 -8.74 -1.29 20.81
N GLY A 378 -8.82 -0.92 22.09
CA GLY A 378 -9.85 -0.02 22.61
C GLY A 378 -11.20 -0.69 22.87
N LEU A 379 -11.20 -2.02 23.00
CA LEU A 379 -12.34 -2.86 23.38
C LEU A 379 -11.90 -3.75 24.56
N ASP A 380 -12.79 -4.05 25.50
CA ASP A 380 -12.50 -4.81 26.71
C ASP A 380 -13.56 -5.92 26.92
N LYS A 381 -13.15 -7.16 27.23
CA LYS A 381 -14.06 -8.28 27.51
C LYS A 381 -14.10 -8.53 29.02
N GLY A 382 -15.00 -7.80 29.70
CA GLY A 382 -15.02 -7.72 31.16
C GLY A 382 -13.83 -6.90 31.66
N GLU A 383 -13.09 -7.40 32.65
CA GLU A 383 -11.89 -6.73 33.19
C GLU A 383 -10.63 -6.89 32.31
N ARG A 384 -10.72 -7.61 31.18
CA ARG A 384 -9.57 -7.91 30.30
C ARG A 384 -9.59 -7.07 29.04
N ARG A 385 -8.55 -6.26 28.84
CA ARG A 385 -8.38 -5.39 27.67
C ARG A 385 -7.96 -6.18 26.43
N MET A 386 -8.49 -5.83 25.25
CA MET A 386 -8.06 -6.45 24.01
C MET A 386 -6.77 -5.83 23.48
N VAL A 387 -5.81 -6.69 23.10
CA VAL A 387 -4.53 -6.31 22.49
C VAL A 387 -4.23 -7.16 21.26
N GLY A 388 -3.49 -6.59 20.31
CA GLY A 388 -2.99 -7.29 19.13
C GLY A 388 -1.47 -7.24 19.05
N TYR A 389 -0.86 -8.29 18.51
CA TYR A 389 0.54 -8.31 18.11
C TYR A 389 0.65 -8.16 16.60
N PHE A 390 1.50 -7.23 16.16
CA PHE A 390 1.77 -6.99 14.75
C PHE A 390 3.28 -6.93 14.54
N ASN A 391 3.77 -7.72 13.59
CA ASN A 391 5.18 -7.91 13.32
C ASN A 391 5.42 -7.67 11.83
N CYS A 392 6.47 -6.92 11.48
CA CYS A 392 6.82 -6.66 10.10
C CYS A 392 8.33 -6.74 9.87
N THR A 393 8.75 -7.27 8.72
CA THR A 393 10.15 -7.55 8.42
C THR A 393 10.46 -7.26 6.95
N HIS A 394 11.74 -7.01 6.65
CA HIS A 394 12.26 -7.04 5.29
C HIS A 394 13.51 -7.94 5.32
N LEU A 395 13.45 -9.08 4.63
CA LEU A 395 14.52 -10.09 4.59
C LEU A 395 15.58 -9.80 3.51
N HIS A 396 16.69 -10.54 3.56
CA HIS A 396 17.83 -10.44 2.63
C HIS A 396 17.45 -10.78 1.18
N ALA A 397 17.74 -9.86 0.25
CA ALA A 397 17.21 -9.84 -1.11
C ALA A 397 17.90 -10.75 -2.15
N PRO A 398 19.24 -10.86 -2.23
CA PRO A 398 19.94 -11.69 -3.22
C PRO A 398 19.38 -13.12 -3.30
N GLU A 399 18.90 -13.51 -4.49
CA GLU A 399 18.09 -14.71 -4.72
C GLU A 399 18.86 -15.97 -4.28
N GLU A 400 20.17 -16.02 -4.51
CA GLU A 400 21.06 -17.15 -4.20
C GLU A 400 21.34 -17.37 -2.70
N ASP A 401 21.08 -16.39 -1.83
CA ASP A 401 21.46 -16.41 -0.41
C ASP A 401 20.32 -16.98 0.49
N GLY A 402 19.50 -17.92 0.00
CA GLY A 402 18.33 -18.47 0.73
C GLY A 402 18.63 -19.05 2.13
N ALA A 403 19.86 -19.54 2.35
CA ALA A 403 20.33 -19.93 3.68
C ALA A 403 20.36 -18.76 4.69
N ILE A 404 20.67 -17.53 4.24
CA ILE A 404 20.62 -16.31 5.05
C ILE A 404 19.17 -15.98 5.39
N ARG A 405 18.23 -16.13 4.44
CA ARG A 405 16.80 -15.95 4.71
C ARG A 405 16.29 -16.96 5.74
N CYS A 406 16.71 -18.24 5.69
CA CYS A 406 16.41 -19.21 6.75
C CYS A 406 16.92 -18.76 8.13
N GLU A 407 18.20 -18.38 8.26
CA GLU A 407 18.74 -17.85 9.52
C GLU A 407 17.95 -16.62 10.04
N GLN A 408 17.46 -15.77 9.13
CA GLN A 408 16.64 -14.61 9.48
C GLN A 408 15.22 -15.01 9.90
N LEU A 409 14.62 -16.04 9.30
CA LEU A 409 13.31 -16.58 9.70
C LEU A 409 13.37 -17.26 11.08
N ASP A 410 14.47 -17.94 11.41
CA ASP A 410 14.75 -18.44 12.77
C ASP A 410 14.81 -17.27 13.77
N MET A 411 15.60 -16.23 13.47
CA MET A 411 15.69 -15.01 14.30
C MET A 411 14.34 -14.31 14.47
N VAL A 412 13.53 -14.20 13.40
CA VAL A 412 12.17 -13.64 13.47
C VAL A 412 11.30 -14.45 14.43
N THR A 413 11.31 -15.77 14.32
CA THR A 413 10.50 -16.67 15.16
C THR A 413 10.90 -16.54 16.64
N GLN A 414 12.21 -16.46 16.92
CA GLN A 414 12.74 -16.22 18.26
C GLN A 414 12.33 -14.85 18.81
N TRP A 415 12.62 -13.76 18.10
CA TRP A 415 12.42 -12.39 18.59
C TRP A 415 10.94 -12.04 18.81
N ILE A 416 10.02 -12.57 18.00
CA ILE A 416 8.57 -12.41 18.26
C ILE A 416 8.19 -13.10 19.58
N SER A 417 8.70 -14.31 19.83
CA SER A 417 8.43 -15.06 21.07
C SER A 417 8.98 -14.33 22.31
N GLU A 418 10.21 -13.81 22.21
CA GLU A 418 10.84 -12.99 23.26
C GLU A 418 10.05 -11.69 23.52
N PHE A 419 9.64 -10.97 22.47
CA PHE A 419 8.85 -9.74 22.58
C PHE A 419 7.49 -9.98 23.24
N GLN A 420 6.76 -11.02 22.81
CA GLN A 420 5.47 -11.39 23.40
C GLN A 420 5.63 -11.82 24.86
N THR A 421 6.63 -12.63 25.18
CA THR A 421 6.92 -13.06 26.56
C THR A 421 7.26 -11.87 27.47
N THR A 422 7.95 -10.86 26.93
CA THR A 422 8.36 -9.66 27.68
C THR A 422 7.25 -8.62 27.86
N THR A 423 6.28 -8.55 26.93
CA THR A 423 5.27 -7.47 26.89
C THR A 423 3.84 -7.90 27.23
N ARG A 424 3.53 -9.21 27.28
CA ARG A 424 2.22 -9.73 27.69
C ARG A 424 2.00 -9.51 29.20
N GLN A 425 0.86 -8.93 29.54
CA GLN A 425 0.40 -8.68 30.91
C GLN A 425 -0.80 -9.60 31.22
N GLN A 426 -1.11 -9.77 32.50
CA GLN A 426 -2.10 -10.76 32.96
C GLN A 426 -3.55 -10.41 32.57
N ASP A 427 -3.83 -9.13 32.33
CA ASP A 427 -5.11 -8.58 31.87
C ASP A 427 -5.28 -8.64 30.34
N ASP A 428 -4.22 -8.88 29.57
CA ASP A 428 -4.28 -8.88 28.10
C ASP A 428 -5.15 -10.02 27.56
N LEU A 429 -6.15 -9.68 26.74
CA LEU A 429 -6.83 -10.57 25.83
C LEU A 429 -6.23 -10.40 24.43
N VAL A 430 -5.34 -11.32 24.04
CA VAL A 430 -4.73 -11.31 22.70
C VAL A 430 -5.77 -11.76 21.67
N VAL A 431 -6.10 -10.87 20.73
CA VAL A 431 -7.14 -11.10 19.69
C VAL A 431 -6.57 -11.30 18.29
N PHE A 432 -5.38 -10.81 17.98
CA PHE A 432 -4.66 -11.16 16.76
C PHE A 432 -3.16 -11.22 16.99
N ASP A 433 -2.48 -12.02 16.16
CA ASP A 433 -1.03 -12.10 16.06
C ASP A 433 -0.66 -12.23 14.58
N VAL A 434 -0.05 -11.18 14.01
CA VAL A 434 0.18 -11.02 12.57
C VAL A 434 1.66 -10.84 12.29
N LEU A 435 2.15 -11.44 11.20
CA LEU A 435 3.49 -11.26 10.66
C LEU A 435 3.40 -10.96 9.17
N CYS A 436 4.03 -9.88 8.71
CA CYS A 436 4.00 -9.47 7.31
C CYS A 436 5.34 -8.92 6.80
N GLY A 437 5.38 -8.64 5.50
CA GLY A 437 6.42 -7.85 4.85
C GLY A 437 7.01 -8.54 3.63
N ASP A 438 8.09 -7.95 3.12
CA ASP A 438 8.84 -8.47 1.98
C ASP A 438 9.87 -9.51 2.43
N PHE A 439 9.62 -10.76 2.05
CA PHE A 439 10.44 -11.91 2.44
C PHE A 439 11.51 -12.25 1.38
N ASN A 440 11.48 -11.64 0.18
CA ASN A 440 12.41 -11.87 -0.93
C ASN A 440 12.60 -13.34 -1.41
N PHE A 441 11.79 -14.28 -0.92
CA PHE A 441 11.64 -15.64 -1.43
C PHE A 441 10.17 -15.88 -1.78
N ASP A 442 9.88 -16.73 -2.75
CA ASP A 442 8.51 -17.09 -3.12
C ASP A 442 8.15 -18.56 -2.84
N ASN A 443 6.87 -18.91 -2.95
CA ASN A 443 6.37 -20.25 -2.67
C ASN A 443 6.13 -21.11 -3.94
N CYS A 444 6.91 -20.91 -5.00
CA CYS A 444 6.85 -21.70 -6.24
C CYS A 444 8.20 -21.93 -6.97
N SER A 445 9.23 -21.12 -6.72
CA SER A 445 10.59 -21.26 -7.27
C SER A 445 11.34 -22.45 -6.65
N PRO A 446 12.08 -23.27 -7.42
CA PRO A 446 12.87 -24.37 -6.86
C PRO A 446 14.07 -23.96 -5.99
N ASP A 447 14.59 -22.73 -6.13
CA ASP A 447 15.75 -22.26 -5.35
C ASP A 447 15.36 -21.81 -3.93
N ASP A 448 14.23 -21.13 -3.79
CA ASP A 448 13.58 -20.70 -2.53
C ASP A 448 13.07 -21.87 -1.65
N ARG A 449 13.47 -23.11 -1.96
CA ARG A 449 12.93 -24.34 -1.37
C ARG A 449 13.27 -24.50 0.11
N LEU A 450 14.36 -23.92 0.62
CA LEU A 450 14.72 -24.03 2.03
C LEU A 450 13.73 -23.21 2.88
N GLU A 451 13.50 -21.97 2.47
CA GLU A 451 12.58 -21.00 3.07
C GLU A 451 11.13 -21.48 2.97
N GLN A 452 10.74 -22.04 1.82
CA GLN A 452 9.45 -22.70 1.65
C GLN A 452 9.19 -23.80 2.68
N ASN A 453 10.22 -24.53 3.13
CA ASN A 453 10.11 -25.60 4.12
C ASN A 453 10.44 -25.13 5.56
N HIS A 454 10.59 -23.82 5.79
CA HIS A 454 10.90 -23.26 7.09
C HIS A 454 9.78 -23.48 8.13
N CYS A 455 10.16 -23.69 9.39
CA CYS A 455 9.25 -24.06 10.48
C CYS A 455 8.24 -22.97 10.86
N LEU A 456 8.51 -21.70 10.53
CA LEU A 456 7.62 -20.55 10.70
C LEU A 456 6.19 -20.84 10.19
N PHE A 457 6.06 -21.52 9.04
CA PHE A 457 4.78 -21.85 8.42
C PHE A 457 3.95 -22.92 9.16
N ASN A 458 4.48 -23.50 10.25
CA ASN A 458 3.71 -24.36 11.15
C ASN A 458 2.93 -23.54 12.18
N ASP A 459 3.50 -22.42 12.63
CA ASP A 459 2.91 -21.52 13.63
C ASP A 459 2.09 -20.39 12.97
N TYR A 460 2.62 -19.81 11.89
CA TYR A 460 1.99 -18.75 11.12
C TYR A 460 1.33 -19.31 9.87
N ARG A 461 0.00 -19.19 9.80
CA ARG A 461 -0.80 -19.58 8.63
C ARG A 461 -0.66 -18.53 7.53
N ASP A 462 -0.30 -18.97 6.34
CA ASP A 462 -0.35 -18.20 5.09
C ASP A 462 -1.72 -18.41 4.41
N PRO A 463 -2.53 -17.35 4.18
CA PRO A 463 -3.80 -17.44 3.46
C PRO A 463 -3.69 -17.97 2.02
N CYS A 464 -2.58 -17.72 1.32
CA CYS A 464 -2.34 -18.07 -0.09
C CYS A 464 -1.77 -19.48 -0.26
N ARG A 465 -0.97 -19.95 0.70
CA ARG A 465 -0.24 -21.23 0.63
C ARG A 465 -1.15 -22.46 0.71
N ALA A 466 -0.89 -23.46 -0.14
CA ALA A 466 -1.44 -24.81 -0.04
C ALA A 466 -0.42 -25.82 0.54
N GLY A 467 0.88 -25.57 0.34
CA GLY A 467 2.00 -26.32 0.89
C GLY A 467 3.35 -25.65 0.58
N PRO A 468 4.47 -26.22 1.04
CA PRO A 468 5.80 -25.76 0.65
C PRO A 468 5.98 -25.92 -0.87
N GLY A 469 6.30 -24.83 -1.57
CA GLY A 469 6.41 -24.83 -3.04
C GLY A 469 5.08 -25.00 -3.78
N LYS A 470 3.93 -24.89 -3.08
CA LYS A 470 2.60 -24.99 -3.69
C LYS A 470 1.63 -23.93 -3.18
N GLU A 471 1.19 -23.09 -4.10
CA GLU A 471 0.17 -22.07 -3.88
C GLU A 471 -1.25 -22.61 -4.07
N LYS A 472 -2.25 -21.86 -3.59
CA LYS A 472 -3.66 -22.11 -3.93
C LYS A 472 -3.96 -21.65 -5.37
N PRO A 473 -4.93 -22.25 -6.10
CA PRO A 473 -5.18 -21.97 -7.52
C PRO A 473 -5.67 -20.55 -7.88
N TRP A 474 -5.76 -19.65 -6.90
CA TRP A 474 -6.19 -18.26 -7.05
C TRP A 474 -5.06 -17.24 -6.77
N VAL A 475 -3.89 -17.70 -6.31
CA VAL A 475 -2.76 -16.85 -5.97
C VAL A 475 -2.13 -16.27 -7.24
N ILE A 476 -1.57 -15.06 -7.12
CA ILE A 476 -0.78 -14.39 -8.14
C ILE A 476 0.52 -13.86 -7.52
N GLY A 477 1.56 -13.68 -8.34
CA GLY A 477 2.79 -13.03 -7.90
C GLY A 477 2.57 -11.57 -7.50
N THR A 478 3.46 -11.06 -6.65
CA THR A 478 3.41 -9.67 -6.14
C THR A 478 4.52 -8.80 -6.74
N LEU A 479 5.64 -9.38 -7.19
CA LEU A 479 6.73 -8.64 -7.83
C LEU A 479 6.45 -8.42 -9.34
N LEU A 480 6.51 -7.16 -9.79
CA LEU A 480 6.38 -6.76 -11.18
C LEU A 480 7.74 -6.77 -11.91
N GLN A 481 7.73 -6.94 -13.23
CA GLN A 481 8.94 -6.77 -14.03
C GLN A 481 9.29 -5.27 -14.13
N GLN A 482 10.29 -4.84 -13.35
CA GLN A 482 10.77 -3.45 -13.29
C GLN A 482 10.89 -2.72 -14.65
N PRO A 483 11.36 -3.32 -15.77
CA PRO A 483 11.45 -2.61 -17.05
C PRO A 483 10.10 -2.11 -17.61
N THR A 484 9.00 -2.81 -17.32
CA THR A 484 7.69 -2.64 -17.96
C THR A 484 6.66 -1.86 -17.13
N LEU A 485 7.03 -1.35 -15.94
CA LEU A 485 6.13 -0.64 -14.99
C LEU A 485 5.29 0.51 -15.57
N TYR A 486 5.67 1.06 -16.72
CA TYR A 486 4.98 2.18 -17.39
C TYR A 486 4.34 1.79 -18.74
N ASP A 487 4.31 0.51 -19.09
CA ASP A 487 3.59 0.00 -20.26
C ASP A 487 2.08 0.22 -20.11
N GLU A 488 1.37 0.37 -21.24
CA GLU A 488 -0.08 0.59 -21.26
C GLU A 488 -0.88 -0.40 -20.40
N ASN A 489 -0.45 -1.67 -20.35
CA ASN A 489 -1.15 -2.74 -19.65
C ASN A 489 -0.96 -2.72 -18.11
N VAL A 490 -0.04 -1.93 -17.56
CA VAL A 490 0.24 -1.90 -16.10
C VAL A 490 0.34 -0.50 -15.49
N LYS A 491 0.48 0.57 -16.30
CA LYS A 491 0.70 1.94 -15.81
C LYS A 491 -0.48 2.61 -15.10
N THR A 492 -1.64 1.95 -14.98
CA THR A 492 -2.81 2.44 -14.21
C THR A 492 -3.49 1.29 -13.46
N PRO A 493 -4.21 1.56 -12.35
CA PRO A 493 -4.86 0.50 -11.56
C PRO A 493 -5.81 -0.37 -12.38
N ASP A 494 -6.72 0.22 -13.15
CA ASP A 494 -7.68 -0.51 -14.01
C ASP A 494 -7.03 -1.30 -15.15
N ASN A 495 -5.77 -1.02 -15.48
CA ASN A 495 -5.02 -1.77 -16.50
C ASN A 495 -4.27 -2.91 -15.82
N LEU A 496 -3.58 -2.63 -14.71
CA LEU A 496 -2.91 -3.65 -13.90
C LEU A 496 -3.90 -4.69 -13.36
N GLN A 497 -5.09 -4.31 -12.89
CA GLN A 497 -6.16 -5.26 -12.52
C GLN A 497 -6.44 -6.24 -13.67
N ARG A 498 -6.66 -5.73 -14.88
CA ARG A 498 -6.94 -6.54 -16.09
C ARG A 498 -5.76 -7.43 -16.50
N THR A 499 -4.54 -6.98 -16.26
CA THR A 499 -3.31 -7.75 -16.47
C THR A 499 -3.14 -8.88 -15.45
N LEU A 500 -3.53 -8.68 -14.19
CA LEU A 500 -3.43 -9.70 -13.15
C LEU A 500 -4.56 -10.76 -13.26
N GLU A 501 -5.74 -10.36 -13.72
CA GLU A 501 -6.86 -11.27 -14.02
C GLU A 501 -6.55 -12.26 -15.18
N ASP A 502 -5.61 -11.94 -16.08
CA ASP A 502 -5.28 -12.71 -17.28
C ASP A 502 -3.92 -13.41 -17.15
N GLU A 503 -3.86 -14.72 -17.36
CA GLU A 503 -2.62 -15.49 -17.14
C GLU A 503 -1.52 -15.20 -18.18
N GLU A 504 -1.89 -14.93 -19.43
CA GLU A 504 -0.89 -14.64 -20.47
C GLU A 504 -0.30 -13.23 -20.29
N LEU A 505 -1.10 -12.29 -19.77
CA LEU A 505 -0.58 -10.99 -19.36
C LEU A 505 0.26 -11.09 -18.07
N ARG A 506 -0.14 -11.90 -17.07
CA ARG A 506 0.71 -12.16 -15.88
C ARG A 506 2.11 -12.63 -16.26
N LYS A 507 2.24 -13.56 -17.22
CA LYS A 507 3.53 -14.08 -17.73
C LYS A 507 4.45 -13.00 -18.33
N VAL A 508 3.89 -11.88 -18.79
CA VAL A 508 4.64 -10.74 -19.37
C VAL A 508 5.00 -9.68 -18.34
N TYR A 509 4.19 -9.51 -17.28
CA TYR A 509 4.27 -8.35 -16.39
C TYR A 509 4.65 -8.65 -14.93
N LEU A 510 4.46 -9.88 -14.45
CA LEU A 510 5.00 -10.32 -13.15
C LEU A 510 6.38 -10.96 -13.32
N ALA A 511 7.21 -10.89 -12.28
CA ALA A 511 8.48 -11.58 -12.23
C ALA A 511 8.27 -13.12 -12.37
N PRO A 512 9.01 -13.80 -13.26
CA PRO A 512 8.96 -15.25 -13.39
C PRO A 512 9.68 -15.93 -12.23
N PRO A 513 9.30 -17.16 -11.84
CA PRO A 513 10.01 -17.94 -10.82
C PRO A 513 11.47 -18.21 -11.17
N VAL A 514 12.33 -18.25 -10.15
CA VAL A 514 13.79 -18.37 -10.26
C VAL A 514 14.19 -19.81 -10.58
N SER A 515 15.04 -19.98 -11.59
CA SER A 515 15.61 -21.28 -11.95
C SER A 515 16.81 -21.63 -11.07
N GLN A 516 16.86 -22.86 -10.55
CA GLN A 516 18.04 -23.37 -9.85
C GLN A 516 19.24 -23.46 -10.80
N GLY A 517 20.15 -22.49 -10.70
CA GLY A 517 21.29 -22.34 -11.60
C GLY A 517 20.88 -22.11 -13.07
N SER A 518 21.73 -22.54 -14.00
CA SER A 518 21.52 -22.32 -15.45
C SER A 518 20.59 -23.36 -16.11
N ALA A 519 19.68 -23.98 -15.35
CA ALA A 519 18.74 -24.97 -15.87
C ALA A 519 17.48 -24.29 -16.44
N ALA A 520 16.95 -24.80 -17.54
CA ALA A 520 15.67 -24.31 -18.06
C ALA A 520 14.53 -24.73 -17.14
N LEU A 521 13.93 -23.77 -16.42
CA LEU A 521 12.80 -24.02 -15.52
C LEU A 521 11.53 -24.32 -16.33
N VAL A 522 11.02 -25.54 -16.19
CA VAL A 522 9.68 -25.92 -16.67
C VAL A 522 8.68 -25.58 -15.57
N TYR A 523 8.06 -24.41 -15.66
CA TYR A 523 7.06 -23.93 -14.70
C TYR A 523 5.86 -23.31 -15.42
N PRO A 524 4.61 -23.54 -14.96
CA PRO A 524 4.22 -24.48 -13.89
C PRO A 524 4.35 -25.94 -14.33
N GLU A 525 4.05 -26.88 -13.43
CA GLU A 525 3.81 -28.28 -13.83
C GLU A 525 2.61 -28.38 -14.79
N ALA A 526 2.58 -29.41 -15.62
CA ALA A 526 1.61 -29.54 -16.70
C ALA A 526 0.16 -29.69 -16.19
N GLY A 527 -0.59 -28.59 -16.16
CA GLY A 527 -1.98 -28.51 -15.70
C GLY A 527 -2.20 -27.66 -14.45
N GLU A 528 -1.13 -27.22 -13.78
CA GLU A 528 -1.17 -26.21 -12.71
C GLU A 528 -1.13 -24.78 -13.31
N PRO A 529 -1.65 -23.75 -12.62
CA PRO A 529 -1.70 -22.37 -13.12
C PRO A 529 -0.36 -21.64 -12.98
N TRP A 530 -0.07 -20.69 -13.87
CA TRP A 530 1.10 -19.79 -13.71
C TRP A 530 0.79 -18.66 -12.71
N VAL A 531 1.56 -18.60 -11.63
CA VAL A 531 1.38 -17.63 -10.52
C VAL A 531 2.25 -16.38 -10.72
N GLY A 532 3.57 -16.57 -10.89
CA GLY A 532 4.59 -15.53 -10.76
C GLY A 532 5.12 -15.41 -9.33
N ARG A 533 6.23 -14.69 -9.10
CA ARG A 533 6.85 -14.60 -7.77
C ARG A 533 5.99 -13.80 -6.77
N ARG A 534 5.46 -14.46 -5.74
CA ARG A 534 4.85 -13.82 -4.57
C ARG A 534 5.88 -13.79 -3.43
N ILE A 535 6.47 -12.63 -3.18
CA ILE A 535 7.49 -12.41 -2.14
C ILE A 535 7.00 -11.55 -0.98
N ASP A 536 5.84 -10.89 -1.13
CA ASP A 536 5.16 -10.14 -0.08
C ASP A 536 4.19 -11.08 0.67
N TYR A 537 4.37 -11.21 1.99
CA TYR A 537 3.58 -12.10 2.83
C TYR A 537 2.74 -11.33 3.86
N LEU A 538 1.58 -11.89 4.18
CA LEU A 538 0.71 -11.40 5.27
C LEU A 538 0.08 -12.61 5.98
N LEU A 539 0.66 -12.97 7.12
CA LEU A 539 0.46 -14.22 7.86
C LEU A 539 -0.24 -13.95 9.20
N TYR A 540 -0.94 -14.95 9.73
CA TYR A 540 -1.59 -14.87 11.05
C TYR A 540 -1.37 -16.15 11.88
N ARG A 541 -1.31 -15.99 13.21
CA ARG A 541 -1.09 -17.09 14.17
C ARG A 541 -2.23 -17.18 15.17
N GLU A 542 -2.75 -18.39 15.36
CA GLU A 542 -3.84 -18.66 16.32
C GLU A 542 -3.33 -19.17 17.68
N SER A 543 -2.15 -19.79 17.73
CA SER A 543 -1.62 -20.47 18.93
C SER A 543 -1.21 -19.54 20.08
N THR A 544 -1.17 -18.23 19.85
CA THR A 544 -0.80 -17.19 20.83
C THR A 544 -1.99 -16.36 21.32
N LEU A 545 -3.16 -16.54 20.72
CA LEU A 545 -4.40 -15.85 21.08
C LEU A 545 -4.89 -16.28 22.48
N THR A 546 -5.99 -15.69 22.93
CA THR A 546 -6.65 -16.17 24.16
C THR A 546 -7.46 -17.43 23.88
N ASP A 547 -7.53 -18.35 24.85
CA ASP A 547 -8.38 -19.54 24.76
C ASP A 547 -9.80 -19.18 24.28
N HIS A 548 -10.36 -20.04 23.42
CA HIS A 548 -11.63 -19.88 22.70
C HIS A 548 -11.67 -18.84 21.57
N CYS A 549 -10.64 -18.01 21.37
CA CYS A 549 -10.56 -17.17 20.18
C CYS A 549 -10.39 -18.03 18.91
N ARG A 550 -11.18 -17.74 17.87
CA ARG A 550 -11.05 -18.37 16.53
C ARG A 550 -10.88 -17.29 15.47
N THR A 551 -9.91 -17.48 14.57
CA THR A 551 -9.65 -16.56 13.46
C THR A 551 -10.19 -17.11 12.14
N GLU A 552 -10.89 -16.26 11.39
CA GLU A 552 -11.36 -16.56 10.04
C GLU A 552 -10.88 -15.48 9.07
N VAL A 553 -10.29 -15.91 7.94
CA VAL A 553 -9.91 -14.99 6.86
C VAL A 553 -11.19 -14.54 6.15
N GLU A 554 -11.52 -13.26 6.28
CA GLU A 554 -12.70 -12.66 5.66
C GLU A 554 -12.43 -12.19 4.22
N GLU A 555 -11.22 -11.71 3.94
CA GLU A 555 -10.86 -11.07 2.67
C GLU A 555 -9.33 -11.12 2.50
N PHE A 556 -8.84 -11.46 1.31
CA PHE A 556 -7.45 -11.28 0.90
C PHE A 556 -7.40 -10.51 -0.42
N THR A 557 -6.71 -9.37 -0.42
CA THR A 557 -6.80 -8.38 -1.49
C THR A 557 -5.42 -8.12 -2.11
N TYR A 558 -5.30 -8.23 -3.43
CA TYR A 558 -4.15 -7.68 -4.17
C TYR A 558 -4.52 -6.28 -4.67
N VAL A 559 -3.71 -5.28 -4.34
CA VAL A 559 -4.07 -3.87 -4.57
C VAL A 559 -3.27 -3.27 -5.73
N THR A 560 -3.97 -2.90 -6.80
CA THR A 560 -3.37 -2.31 -8.00
C THR A 560 -3.32 -0.77 -7.96
N GLN A 561 -3.78 -0.13 -6.88
CA GLN A 561 -3.84 1.34 -6.73
C GLN A 561 -2.46 2.03 -6.79
N LEU A 562 -1.36 1.30 -6.61
CA LEU A 562 0.01 1.82 -6.73
C LEU A 562 0.69 1.53 -8.09
N ALA A 563 -0.08 1.14 -9.11
CA ALA A 563 0.39 1.01 -10.49
C ALA A 563 1.30 2.18 -10.94
N GLY A 564 2.53 1.87 -11.35
CA GLY A 564 3.54 2.86 -11.77
C GLY A 564 4.16 3.71 -10.65
N LEU A 565 3.86 3.42 -9.38
CA LEU A 565 4.42 4.09 -8.20
C LEU A 565 5.37 3.19 -7.38
N THR A 566 5.31 1.88 -7.56
CA THR A 566 6.24 0.88 -7.00
C THR A 566 6.29 -0.34 -7.94
N ASP A 567 7.25 -1.22 -7.74
CA ASP A 567 7.45 -2.50 -8.44
C ASP A 567 6.84 -3.72 -7.71
N HIS A 568 6.25 -3.52 -6.53
CA HIS A 568 5.47 -4.54 -5.83
C HIS A 568 3.95 -4.28 -5.88
N ILE A 569 3.15 -5.33 -5.71
CA ILE A 569 1.70 -5.27 -5.57
C ILE A 569 1.37 -5.42 -4.08
N PRO A 570 0.92 -4.35 -3.40
CA PRO A 570 0.50 -4.42 -2.00
C PRO A 570 -0.56 -5.50 -1.77
N VAL A 571 -0.44 -6.20 -0.65
CA VAL A 571 -1.42 -7.21 -0.21
C VAL A 571 -2.12 -6.77 1.06
N GLY A 572 -3.43 -7.00 1.12
CA GLY A 572 -4.28 -6.76 2.27
C GLY A 572 -4.91 -8.05 2.79
N LEU A 573 -5.04 -8.14 4.12
CA LEU A 573 -5.71 -9.23 4.81
C LEU A 573 -6.77 -8.66 5.75
N ARG A 574 -7.96 -9.25 5.73
CA ARG A 574 -8.99 -8.99 6.75
C ARG A 574 -9.28 -10.25 7.55
N LEU A 575 -9.26 -10.12 8.87
CA LEU A 575 -9.54 -11.18 9.83
C LEU A 575 -10.81 -10.89 10.60
N ASN A 576 -11.70 -11.87 10.68
CA ASN A 576 -12.78 -11.93 11.65
C ASN A 576 -12.32 -12.80 12.83
N VAL A 577 -12.43 -12.29 14.05
CA VAL A 577 -12.04 -12.98 15.29
C VAL A 577 -13.29 -13.14 16.14
N THR A 578 -13.66 -14.39 16.42
CA THR A 578 -14.78 -14.75 17.32
C THR A 578 -14.22 -15.06 18.71
N LEU A 579 -14.86 -14.56 19.77
CA LEU A 579 -14.30 -14.43 21.13
C LEU A 579 -15.02 -15.21 22.23
#